data_AF-A0ABC9WL45-F1
#
_entry.id   AF-A0ABC9WL45-F1
#
_cell.length_a   1.000
_cell.length_b   1.000
_cell.length_c   1.000
_cell.angle_alpha   90.00
_cell.angle_beta   90.00
_cell.angle_gamma   90.00
#
_symmetry.space_group_name_H-M   'P 1'
#
loop_
_entity.id
_entity.type
_entity.pdbx_description
1 polymer ?
#
loop_
_entity_poly.entity_id
_entity_poly.type
_entity_poly.pdbx_seq_one_letter_code
_entity_poly.pdbx_strand_id
1 'polypeptide(L)'
;MNKKLLGKVKQKKEAFRGWKQGQVAWEKYRETIQAARDQVRKAKALTEINLARDVKDNKKSFYRYVSDKMRTRENVGPLRNEMGELVTQDMEKAEVLNDFFASVFTGKSLSHTAQVTEGRDWENTEPPTVGEDQV
;
A
#
# COMPACT_ATOMS: atom_id res chain seq x y z
N MET A 1 1.33 -18.91 13.77
CA MET A 1 2.48 -17.99 13.96
C MET A 1 3.42 -18.58 15.02
N ASN A 2 4.73 -18.64 14.78
CA ASN A 2 5.69 -19.31 15.68
C ASN A 2 5.84 -18.52 17.01
N LYS A 3 5.70 -19.20 18.17
CA LYS A 3 5.84 -18.59 19.53
C LYS A 3 7.17 -17.85 19.70
N LYS A 4 8.25 -18.33 19.07
CA LYS A 4 9.58 -17.72 19.08
C LYS A 4 9.59 -16.34 18.41
N LEU A 5 8.91 -16.17 17.28
CA LEU A 5 8.80 -14.88 16.59
C LEU A 5 7.98 -13.89 17.41
N LEU A 6 6.91 -14.36 18.07
CA LEU A 6 6.08 -13.51 18.91
C LEU A 6 6.88 -12.94 20.09
N GLY A 7 7.73 -13.76 20.71
CA GLY A 7 8.67 -13.31 21.73
C GLY A 7 9.63 -12.23 21.21
N LYS A 8 10.12 -12.34 19.98
CA LYS A 8 11.00 -11.34 19.36
C LYS A 8 10.29 -10.02 19.07
N VAL A 9 9.02 -10.06 18.65
CA VAL A 9 8.21 -8.85 18.48
C VAL A 9 8.00 -8.14 19.82
N LYS A 10 7.78 -8.88 20.91
CA LYS A 10 7.69 -8.32 22.26
C LYS A 10 9.02 -7.69 22.69
N GLN A 11 10.14 -8.39 22.54
CA GLN A 11 11.48 -7.87 22.83
C GLN A 11 11.76 -6.56 22.05
N LYS A 12 11.35 -6.48 20.78
CA LYS A 12 11.47 -5.26 19.97
C LYS A 12 10.69 -4.08 20.57
N LYS A 13 9.47 -4.33 21.06
CA LYS A 13 8.63 -3.30 21.70
C LYS A 13 9.23 -2.83 23.04
N GLU A 14 9.77 -3.75 23.83
CA GLU A 14 10.42 -3.45 25.10
C GLU A 14 11.72 -2.65 24.88
N ALA A 15 12.55 -3.06 23.92
CA ALA A 15 13.76 -2.34 23.54
C ALA A 15 13.46 -0.90 23.10
N PHE A 16 12.37 -0.69 22.34
CA PHE A 16 11.92 0.65 21.95
C PHE A 16 11.50 1.50 23.15
N ARG A 17 10.77 0.92 24.12
CA ARG A 17 10.40 1.61 25.36
C ARG A 17 11.64 2.01 26.17
N GLY A 18 12.57 1.09 26.37
CA GLY A 18 13.80 1.34 27.13
C GLY A 18 14.70 2.40 26.47
N TRP A 19 14.83 2.37 25.14
CA TRP A 19 15.55 3.41 24.40
C TRP A 19 14.86 4.78 24.53
N LYS A 20 13.54 4.84 24.36
CA LYS A 20 12.77 6.09 24.49
C LYS A 20 12.86 6.71 25.89
N GLN A 21 13.08 5.89 26.91
CA GLN A 21 13.25 6.31 28.31
C GLN A 21 14.72 6.59 28.69
N GLY A 22 15.66 6.49 27.75
CA GLY A 22 17.10 6.70 28.01
C GLY A 22 17.78 5.56 28.78
N GLN A 23 17.08 4.45 29.04
CA GLN A 23 17.61 3.30 29.78
C GLN A 23 18.51 2.39 28.92
N VAL A 24 18.40 2.50 27.60
CA VAL A 24 19.11 1.65 26.64
C VAL A 24 19.87 2.53 25.64
N ALA A 25 21.17 2.27 25.51
CA ALA A 25 22.00 2.91 24.49
C ALA A 25 21.48 2.62 23.08
N TRP A 26 21.56 3.63 22.20
CA TRP A 26 21.07 3.54 20.82
C TRP A 26 21.63 2.34 20.05
N GLU A 27 22.91 2.02 20.23
CA GLU A 27 23.59 0.90 19.56
C GLU A 27 22.98 -0.45 19.91
N LYS A 28 22.80 -0.72 21.21
CA LYS A 28 22.14 -1.95 21.70
C LYS A 28 20.71 -2.08 21.19
N TYR A 29 19.98 -0.97 21.13
CA TYR A 29 18.64 -0.95 20.55
C TYR A 29 18.67 -1.30 19.05
N ARG A 30 19.59 -0.69 18.29
CA ARG A 30 19.73 -0.91 16.84
C ARG A 30 20.06 -2.36 16.50
N GLU A 31 20.99 -2.96 17.23
CA GLU A 31 21.34 -4.38 17.09
C GLU A 31 20.15 -5.30 17.35
N THR A 32 19.42 -5.04 18.44
CA THR A 32 18.23 -5.82 18.81
C THR A 32 17.14 -5.74 17.73
N ILE A 33 16.91 -4.56 17.17
CA ILE A 33 15.98 -4.32 16.07
C ILE A 33 16.40 -5.10 14.83
N GLN A 34 17.68 -5.02 14.46
CA GLN A 34 18.21 -5.68 13.27
C GLN A 34 18.09 -7.19 13.37
N ALA A 35 18.54 -7.78 14.48
CA ALA A 35 18.43 -9.21 14.74
C ALA A 35 16.97 -9.70 14.71
N ALA A 36 16.04 -8.95 15.32
CA ALA A 36 14.62 -9.29 15.29
C ALA A 36 14.04 -9.24 13.86
N ARG A 37 14.39 -8.22 13.07
CA ARG A 37 13.98 -8.10 11.66
C ARG A 37 14.48 -9.27 10.84
N ASP A 38 15.75 -9.63 10.99
CA ASP A 38 16.37 -10.71 10.22
C ASP A 38 15.78 -12.07 10.57
N GLN A 39 15.48 -12.32 11.84
CA GLN A 39 14.78 -13.55 12.24
C GLN A 39 13.36 -13.62 11.66
N VAL A 40 12.62 -12.51 11.66
CA VAL A 40 11.29 -12.45 11.05
C VAL A 40 11.36 -12.71 9.54
N ARG A 41 12.32 -12.08 8.84
CA ARG A 41 12.54 -12.31 7.40
C ARG A 41 12.85 -13.77 7.10
N LYS A 42 13.80 -14.38 7.82
CA LYS A 42 14.18 -15.80 7.66
C LYS A 42 13.00 -16.74 7.89
N ALA A 43 12.23 -16.51 8.95
CA ALA A 43 11.08 -17.37 9.25
C ALA A 43 9.94 -17.20 8.24
N LYS A 44 9.73 -15.98 7.71
CA LYS A 44 8.79 -15.74 6.62
C LYS A 44 9.21 -16.49 5.36
N ALA A 45 10.47 -16.34 4.92
CA ALA A 45 11.00 -17.03 3.74
C ALA A 45 10.88 -18.57 3.89
N LEU A 46 11.21 -19.12 5.05
CA LEU A 46 11.07 -20.55 5.31
C LEU A 46 9.61 -21.01 5.20
N THR A 47 8.66 -20.21 5.69
CA THR A 47 7.22 -20.52 5.59
C THR A 47 6.77 -20.51 4.13
N GLU A 48 7.21 -19.54 3.34
CA GLU A 48 6.90 -19.43 1.90
C GLU A 48 7.49 -20.60 1.11
N ILE A 49 8.74 -21.00 1.41
CA ILE A 49 9.38 -22.17 0.80
C ILE A 49 8.57 -23.44 1.07
N ASN A 50 8.14 -23.65 2.33
CA ASN A 50 7.34 -24.83 2.68
C ASN A 50 5.98 -24.82 1.96
N LEU A 51 5.32 -23.66 1.90
CA LEU A 51 4.05 -23.52 1.15
C LEU A 51 4.21 -23.82 -0.34
N ALA A 52 5.31 -23.39 -0.95
CA ALA A 52 5.59 -23.66 -2.36
C ALA A 52 5.91 -25.14 -2.62
N ARG A 53 6.66 -25.78 -1.72
CA ARG A 53 6.95 -27.22 -1.79
C ARG A 53 5.70 -28.07 -1.67
N ASP A 54 4.83 -27.73 -0.72
CA ASP A 54 3.63 -28.50 -0.41
C ASP A 54 2.43 -28.11 -1.31
N VAL A 55 2.64 -27.33 -2.37
CA VAL A 55 1.55 -26.83 -3.21
C VAL A 55 0.77 -27.96 -3.87
N LYS A 56 1.44 -29.06 -4.24
CA LYS A 56 0.79 -30.20 -4.89
C LYS A 56 -0.18 -30.91 -3.95
N ASP A 57 0.21 -31.06 -2.69
CA ASP A 57 -0.52 -31.81 -1.66
C ASP A 57 -1.52 -30.92 -0.91
N ASN A 58 -1.25 -29.62 -0.76
CA ASN A 58 -2.07 -28.67 -0.01
C ASN A 58 -2.22 -27.31 -0.73
N LYS A 59 -2.79 -27.35 -1.95
CA LYS A 59 -3.12 -26.16 -2.75
C LYS A 59 -3.86 -25.08 -1.97
N LYS A 60 -4.82 -25.47 -1.11
CA LYS A 60 -5.66 -24.54 -0.34
C LYS A 60 -4.83 -23.63 0.57
N SER A 61 -3.80 -24.16 1.22
CA SER A 61 -2.92 -23.37 2.10
C SER A 61 -2.12 -22.31 1.34
N PHE A 62 -1.63 -22.65 0.15
CA PHE A 62 -0.88 -21.76 -0.73
C PHE A 62 -1.76 -20.60 -1.22
N TYR A 63 -2.91 -20.90 -1.83
CA TYR A 63 -3.81 -19.85 -2.33
C TYR A 63 -4.37 -18.98 -1.20
N ARG A 64 -4.63 -19.53 -0.01
CA ARG A 64 -5.01 -18.74 1.17
C ARG A 64 -3.91 -17.76 1.57
N TYR A 65 -2.64 -18.17 1.52
CA TYR A 65 -1.51 -17.29 1.80
C TYR A 65 -1.43 -16.15 0.77
N VAL A 66 -1.56 -16.48 -0.52
CA VAL A 66 -1.58 -15.50 -1.62
C VAL A 66 -2.71 -14.50 -1.43
N SER A 67 -3.94 -14.97 -1.21
CA SER A 67 -5.10 -14.09 -1.00
C SER A 67 -4.93 -13.19 0.23
N ASP A 68 -4.34 -13.69 1.32
CA ASP A 68 -4.07 -12.90 2.52
C ASP A 68 -3.03 -11.79 2.26
N LYS A 69 -2.05 -12.04 1.38
CA LYS A 69 -1.04 -11.05 0.99
C LYS A 69 -1.55 -10.06 -0.05
N MET A 70 -2.50 -10.49 -0.88
CA MET A 70 -3.15 -9.66 -1.90
C MET A 70 -4.30 -8.82 -1.35
N ARG A 71 -4.80 -9.10 -0.14
CA ARG A 71 -5.74 -8.19 0.55
C ARG A 71 -5.06 -6.83 0.75
N THR A 72 -5.32 -5.91 -0.16
CA THR A 72 -5.22 -4.48 0.11
C THR A 72 -6.15 -4.19 1.29
N ARG A 73 -5.67 -3.40 2.26
CA ARG A 73 -6.59 -2.82 3.25
C ARG A 73 -7.58 -1.94 2.48
N GLU A 74 -8.81 -1.81 2.96
CA GLU A 74 -9.68 -0.71 2.54
C GLU A 74 -8.85 0.58 2.67
N ASN A 75 -8.54 1.19 1.52
CA ASN A 75 -7.45 2.16 1.41
C ASN A 75 -7.83 3.51 2.02
N VAL A 76 -9.12 3.82 2.06
CA VAL A 76 -9.65 5.10 2.53
C VAL A 76 -10.48 4.84 3.78
N GLY A 77 -9.95 5.27 4.92
CA GLY A 77 -10.69 5.28 6.19
C GLY A 77 -11.88 6.24 6.14
N PRO A 78 -12.68 6.33 7.22
CA PRO A 78 -13.79 7.25 7.27
C PRO A 78 -13.35 8.70 7.01
N LEU A 79 -14.10 9.40 6.16
CA LEU A 79 -13.85 10.81 5.85
C LEU A 79 -14.86 11.69 6.59
N ARG A 80 -14.56 12.98 6.73
CA ARG A 80 -15.56 13.97 7.17
C ARG A 80 -16.11 14.69 5.96
N ASN A 81 -17.44 14.72 5.81
CA ASN A 81 -18.07 15.56 4.82
C ASN A 81 -18.06 17.03 5.26
N GLU A 82 -18.58 17.91 4.40
CA GLU A 82 -18.70 19.35 4.69
C GLU A 82 -19.60 19.63 5.90
N MET A 83 -20.59 18.78 6.16
CA MET A 83 -21.47 18.84 7.33
C MET A 83 -20.80 18.35 8.62
N GLY A 84 -19.55 17.88 8.56
CA GLY A 84 -18.76 17.40 9.68
C GLY A 84 -19.09 15.97 10.13
N GLU A 85 -19.92 15.25 9.38
CA GLU A 85 -20.34 13.87 9.63
C GLU A 85 -19.30 12.87 9.13
N LEU A 86 -19.19 11.73 9.82
CA LEU A 86 -18.29 10.65 9.43
C LEU A 86 -18.91 9.79 8.34
N VAL A 87 -18.31 9.88 7.15
CA VAL A 87 -18.65 9.12 5.96
C VAL A 87 -17.85 7.82 5.94
N THR A 88 -18.54 6.69 5.85
CA THR A 88 -17.92 5.35 5.83
C THR A 88 -18.11 4.60 4.53
N GLN A 89 -19.19 4.89 3.79
CA GLN A 89 -19.52 4.26 2.51
C GLN A 89 -18.61 4.74 1.38
N ASP A 90 -18.18 3.83 0.50
CA ASP A 90 -17.20 4.14 -0.56
C ASP A 90 -17.68 5.18 -1.56
N MET A 91 -18.96 5.16 -1.92
CA MET A 91 -19.56 6.12 -2.84
C MET A 91 -19.53 7.55 -2.29
N GLU A 92 -20.00 7.73 -1.06
CA GLU A 92 -19.98 9.02 -0.37
C GLU A 92 -18.54 9.52 -0.13
N LYS A 93 -17.58 8.62 0.17
CA LYS A 93 -16.16 8.99 0.27
C LYS A 93 -15.62 9.51 -1.07
N ALA A 94 -16.05 8.92 -2.19
CA ALA A 94 -15.63 9.38 -3.52
C ALA A 94 -16.20 10.77 -3.84
N GLU A 95 -17.45 11.04 -3.47
CA GLU A 95 -18.09 12.36 -3.60
C GLU A 95 -17.34 13.43 -2.79
N VAL A 96 -17.10 13.19 -1.50
CA VAL A 96 -16.35 14.12 -0.63
C VAL A 96 -14.97 14.45 -1.20
N LEU A 97 -14.27 13.45 -1.76
CA LEU A 97 -12.98 13.67 -2.40
C LEU A 97 -13.13 14.48 -3.69
N ASN A 98 -14.11 14.15 -4.53
CA ASN A 98 -14.37 14.85 -5.78
C ASN A 98 -14.69 16.34 -5.54
N ASP A 99 -15.53 16.64 -4.55
CA ASP A 99 -15.90 18.00 -4.18
C ASP A 99 -14.69 18.79 -3.65
N PHE A 100 -13.87 18.16 -2.81
CA PHE A 100 -12.61 18.75 -2.36
C PHE A 100 -11.67 19.06 -3.53
N PHE A 101 -11.50 18.11 -4.47
CA PHE A 101 -10.69 18.32 -5.66
C PHE A 101 -11.25 19.47 -6.52
N ALA A 102 -12.55 19.50 -6.81
CA ALA A 102 -13.18 20.58 -7.56
C ALA A 102 -12.95 21.95 -6.90
N SER A 103 -13.09 22.03 -5.57
CA SER A 103 -12.88 23.26 -4.79
C SER A 103 -11.47 23.82 -4.94
N VAL A 104 -10.43 22.98 -4.86
CA VAL A 104 -9.03 23.44 -5.01
C VAL A 104 -8.67 23.85 -6.45
N PHE A 105 -9.37 23.30 -7.45
CA PHE A 105 -9.21 23.70 -8.85
C PHE A 105 -10.10 24.88 -9.26
N THR A 106 -10.92 25.42 -8.35
CA THR A 106 -11.73 26.62 -8.58
C THR A 106 -10.94 27.90 -8.27
N GLY A 107 -9.76 28.03 -8.89
CA GLY A 107 -8.91 29.21 -8.84
C GLY A 107 -9.00 30.01 -10.14
N LYS A 108 -9.96 30.97 -10.18
CA LYS A 108 -10.07 32.11 -11.10
C LYS A 108 -9.30 31.97 -12.44
N SER A 109 -10.00 31.55 -13.49
CA SER A 109 -9.67 31.99 -14.85
C SER A 109 -10.00 33.49 -14.96
N LEU A 110 -9.16 34.35 -14.39
CA LEU A 110 -9.20 35.76 -14.75
C LEU A 110 -8.58 35.90 -16.14
N SER A 111 -9.47 36.01 -17.11
CA SER A 111 -9.27 36.56 -18.46
C SER A 111 -8.16 35.92 -19.30
N HIS A 112 -8.49 34.84 -20.00
CA HIS A 112 -8.26 34.82 -21.44
C HIS A 112 -9.43 34.13 -22.11
N THR A 113 -10.34 34.93 -22.65
CA THR A 113 -11.21 34.54 -23.75
C THR A 113 -10.31 34.10 -24.90
N ALA A 114 -10.05 32.80 -25.03
CA ALA A 114 -9.62 32.19 -26.27
C ALA A 114 -10.76 31.29 -26.73
N GLN A 115 -11.15 31.52 -27.97
CA GLN A 115 -12.44 31.16 -28.52
C GLN A 115 -12.58 29.64 -28.62
N VAL A 116 -13.80 29.17 -28.40
CA VAL A 116 -14.24 27.82 -28.75
C VAL A 116 -13.89 27.58 -30.21
N THR A 117 -12.98 26.64 -30.46
CA THR A 117 -12.94 25.90 -31.72
C THR A 117 -13.07 24.43 -31.36
N GLU A 118 -14.02 23.79 -32.05
CA GLU A 118 -14.54 22.45 -31.81
C GLU A 118 -13.45 21.39 -31.61
N GLY A 119 -13.65 20.56 -30.60
CA GLY A 119 -12.81 19.40 -30.32
C GLY A 119 -12.89 18.41 -31.47
N ARG A 120 -11.77 18.22 -32.14
CA ARG A 120 -11.54 17.17 -33.12
C ARG A 120 -11.61 15.81 -32.42
N ASP A 121 -12.38 14.89 -33.01
CA ASP A 121 -12.49 13.47 -32.66
C ASP A 121 -11.13 12.86 -32.27
N TRP A 122 -11.05 12.31 -31.07
CA TRP A 122 -10.03 11.34 -30.69
C TRP A 122 -10.54 9.94 -31.07
N GLU A 123 -10.65 9.68 -32.36
CA GLU A 123 -10.66 8.32 -32.89
C GLU A 123 -9.60 8.24 -33.98
N ASN A 124 -8.84 7.14 -33.93
CA ASN A 124 -7.73 6.75 -34.82
C ASN A 124 -6.33 7.22 -34.40
N THR A 125 -5.85 6.67 -33.28
CA THR A 125 -4.41 6.42 -33.13
C THR A 125 -4.17 4.95 -33.42
N GLU A 126 -3.87 4.61 -34.67
CA GLU A 126 -3.27 3.31 -34.99
C GLU A 126 -1.86 3.23 -34.37
N PRO A 127 -1.46 2.10 -33.77
CA PRO A 127 -0.14 1.95 -33.17
C PRO A 127 0.95 1.86 -34.25
N PRO A 128 2.17 2.38 -34.01
CA PRO A 128 3.23 2.36 -35.00
C PRO A 128 3.71 0.91 -35.21
N THR A 129 3.65 0.48 -36.47
CA THR A 129 4.19 -0.78 -36.97
C THR A 129 5.68 -0.89 -36.67
N VAL A 130 6.04 -1.93 -35.91
CA VAL A 130 7.42 -2.40 -35.73
C VAL A 130 7.99 -2.76 -37.10
N GLY A 131 9.07 -2.10 -37.50
CA GLY A 131 9.85 -2.45 -38.69
C GLY A 131 10.59 -3.76 -38.45
N GLU A 132 10.39 -4.72 -39.34
CA GLU A 132 11.11 -6.00 -39.37
C GLU A 132 12.57 -5.77 -39.74
N ASP A 133 13.48 -6.19 -38.86
CA ASP A 133 14.89 -6.41 -39.15
C ASP A 133 14.99 -7.52 -40.21
N GLN A 134 15.62 -7.23 -41.34
CA GLN A 134 16.04 -8.26 -42.29
C GLN A 134 17.50 -8.64 -42.05
N VAL A 135 17.73 -9.94 -42.19
CA VAL A 135 18.95 -10.74 -42.02
C VAL A 135 20.14 -10.24 -42.84
#